data_AF-A0A5E9AVP1-F1
#
_entry.id   AF-A0A5E9AVP1-F1
#
_cell.length_a   1.000
_cell.length_b   1.000
_cell.length_c   1.000
_cell.angle_alpha   90.00
_cell.angle_beta   90.00
_cell.angle_gamma   90.00
#
_symmetry.space_group_name_H-M   'P 1'
#
loop_
_entity.id
_entity.type
_entity.pdbx_description
1 polymer ?
#
loop_
_entity_poly.entity_id
_entity_poly.type
_entity_poly.pdbx_seq_one_letter_code
_entity_poly.pdbx_strand_id
1 'polypeptide(L)' 'MNDLSPDALAALLGDVSASGVRKWANEERIPRKDQIERIVEITDGQVMPNDFFRIPERFATREVAA' A
#
# COMPACT_ATOMS: atom_id res chain seq x y z
N MET A 1 5.64 -16.72 3.24
CA MET A 1 4.98 -15.80 4.20
C MET A 1 6.01 -14.72 4.50
N ASN A 2 5.82 -13.52 3.98
CA ASN A 2 6.78 -12.43 4.12
C ASN A 2 6.24 -11.49 5.23
N ASP A 3 6.51 -11.83 6.49
CA ASP A 3 6.13 -10.98 7.64
C ASP A 3 7.15 -9.83 7.77
N LEU A 4 7.14 -8.92 6.80
CA LEU A 4 7.93 -7.70 6.85
C LEU A 4 7.38 -6.80 7.95
N SER A 5 8.14 -6.63 9.03
CA SER A 5 7.80 -5.67 10.07
C SER A 5 7.85 -4.24 9.51
N PRO A 6 7.11 -3.27 10.11
CA PRO A 6 7.18 -1.88 9.68
C PRO A 6 8.60 -1.30 9.70
N ASP A 7 9.42 -1.74 10.66
CA ASP A 7 10.83 -1.35 10.79
C ASP A 7 11.69 -1.92 9.66
N ALA A 8 11.46 -3.18 9.28
CA ALA A 8 12.15 -3.80 8.16
C ALA A 8 11.80 -3.14 6.82
N LEU A 9 10.51 -2.87 6.58
CA LEU A 9 10.08 -2.21 5.34
C LEU A 9 10.61 -0.77 5.26
N ALA A 10 10.60 -0.03 6.37
CA ALA A 10 11.18 1.31 6.43
C ALA A 10 12.67 1.30 6.09
N ALA A 11 13.44 0.33 6.61
CA ALA A 11 14.85 0.18 6.30
C ALA A 11 15.12 -0.12 4.81
N LEU A 12 14.25 -0.93 4.18
CA LEU A 12 14.35 -1.25 2.75
C LEU A 12 14.00 -0.07 1.82
N LEU A 13 13.10 0.81 2.27
CA LEU A 13 12.70 2.02 1.54
C LEU A 13 13.69 3.17 1.74
N GLY A 14 14.30 3.29 2.91
CA GLY A 14 15.36 4.26 3.22
C GLY A 14 14.92 5.71 3.41
N ASP A 15 13.72 6.11 2.95
CA ASP A 15 13.22 7.49 2.99
C ASP A 15 12.00 7.69 3.93
N VAL A 16 11.62 6.65 4.68
CA VAL A 16 10.45 6.63 5.57
C VAL A 16 10.79 5.99 6.91
N SER A 17 10.11 6.44 7.97
CA SER A 17 10.21 5.79 9.29
C SER A 17 9.19 4.66 9.44
N ALA A 18 9.43 3.75 10.39
CA ALA A 18 8.47 2.71 10.74
C ALA A 18 7.10 3.27 11.17
N SER A 19 7.06 4.46 11.77
CA SER A 19 5.81 5.16 12.06
C SER A 19 5.08 5.58 10.78
N GLY A 20 5.80 6.03 9.76
CA GLY A 20 5.23 6.31 8.44
C GLY A 20 4.60 5.08 7.81
N VAL A 21 5.29 3.93 7.87
CA VAL A 21 4.78 2.65 7.37
C VAL A 21 3.50 2.23 8.12
N ARG A 22 3.46 2.36 9.45
CA ARG A 22 2.24 2.07 10.25
C ARG A 22 1.04 2.92 9.84
N LYS A 23 1.26 4.19 9.48
CA LYS A 23 0.19 5.06 8.98
C LYS A 23 -0.39 4.60 7.64
N TRP A 24 0.41 3.96 6.80
CA TRP A 24 -0.09 3.34 5.57
C TRP A 24 -0.95 2.11 5.87
N ALA A 25 -0.47 1.23 6.74
CA ALA A 25 -1.20 0.04 7.17
C ALA A 25 -2.53 0.37 7.86
N ASN A 26 -2.59 1.50 8.56
CA ASN A 26 -3.80 2.01 9.22
C ASN A 26 -4.71 2.85 8.30
N GLU A 27 -4.41 2.97 7.00
CA GLU A 27 -5.16 3.79 6.05
C GLU A 27 -5.18 5.31 6.37
N GLU A 28 -4.34 5.79 7.30
CA GLU A 28 -4.25 7.20 7.69
C GLU A 28 -3.55 8.06 6.61
N ARG A 29 -2.68 7.43 5.80
CA ARG A 29 -1.89 8.08 4.74
C ARG A 29 -1.67 7.13 3.58
N ILE A 30 -1.42 7.70 2.41
CA ILE A 30 -0.99 6.95 1.22
C ILE A 30 0.52 7.17 1.01
N PRO A 31 1.31 6.13 0.68
CA PRO A 31 2.71 6.29 0.30
C PRO A 31 2.86 7.16 -0.97
N ARG A 32 4.04 7.73 -1.18
CA ARG A 32 4.36 8.46 -2.42
C ARG A 32 4.53 7.48 -3.59
N LYS A 33 4.46 7.99 -4.83
CA LYS A 33 4.56 7.18 -6.05
C LYS A 33 5.80 6.28 -6.07
N ASP A 34 6.97 6.86 -5.81
CA ASP A 34 8.26 6.16 -5.76
C ASP A 34 8.30 5.08 -4.66
N GLN A 35 7.70 5.36 -3.50
CA GLN A 35 7.55 4.39 -2.42
C GLN A 35 6.64 3.24 -2.83
N ILE A 36 5.54 3.51 -3.53
CA ILE A 36 4.62 2.47 -4.05
C ILE A 36 5.37 1.58 -5.06
N GLU A 37 6.08 2.17 -6.02
CA GLU A 37 6.89 1.42 -7.01
C GLU A 37 7.88 0.50 -6.29
N ARG A 38 8.56 1.01 -5.26
CA ARG A 38 9.52 0.24 -4.49
C ARG A 38 8.89 -0.85 -3.61
N ILE A 39 7.70 -0.61 -3.06
CA ILE A 39 6.93 -1.60 -2.29
C ILE A 39 6.56 -2.79 -3.19
N VAL A 40 6.13 -2.55 -4.43
CA VAL A 40 5.83 -3.62 -5.39
C VAL A 40 7.06 -4.50 -5.62
N GLU A 41 8.23 -3.89 -5.83
CA GLU A 41 9.49 -4.63 -6.00
C GLU A 41 9.88 -5.43 -4.75
N ILE A 42 9.81 -4.82 -3.56
CA ILE A 42 10.18 -5.48 -2.29
C ILE A 42 9.27 -6.66 -1.97
N THR A 43 7.98 -6.54 -2.31
CA THR A 43 6.95 -7.52 -1.97
C THR A 43 6.69 -8.53 -3.08
N ASP A 44 7.43 -8.47 -4.19
CA ASP A 44 7.22 -9.30 -5.38
C ASP A 44 5.74 -9.28 -5.84
N GLY A 45 5.16 -8.09 -5.86
CA GLY A 45 3.76 -7.87 -6.26
C GLY A 45 2.69 -8.36 -5.26
N GLN A 46 3.07 -8.80 -4.06
CA GLN A 46 2.09 -9.14 -3.02
C GLN A 46 1.33 -7.91 -2.49
N VAL A 47 1.94 -6.72 -2.60
CA VAL A 47 1.28 -5.44 -2.36
C VAL A 47 1.32 -4.63 -3.64
N MET A 48 0.15 -4.30 -4.16
CA MET A 48 -0.07 -3.58 -5.41
C MET A 48 -0.58 -2.15 -5.15
N PRO A 49 -0.41 -1.20 -6.09
CA PRO A 49 -0.84 0.18 -5.89
C PRO A 49 -2.30 0.33 -5.49
N ASN A 50 -3.18 -0.53 -6.00
CA ASN A 50 -4.61 -0.49 -5.70
C ASN A 50 -4.95 -0.86 -4.24
N ASP A 51 -4.05 -1.53 -3.52
CA ASP A 51 -4.27 -1.91 -2.13
C ASP A 51 -4.27 -0.70 -1.18
N PHE A 52 -3.74 0.45 -1.63
CA PHE A 52 -3.73 1.70 -0.86
C PHE A 52 -4.98 2.56 -1.06
N PHE A 53 -5.94 2.15 -1.90
CA PHE A 53 -7.12 2.94 -2.23
C PHE A 53 -8.40 2.16 -1.92
N ARG A 54 -9.32 2.80 -1.19
CA ARG A 54 -10.70 2.30 -1.03
C ARG A 54 -11.60 2.97 -2.04
N ILE A 55 -12.26 2.18 -2.88
CA ILE A 55 -13.32 2.67 -3.77
C ILE A 55 -14.61 2.81 -2.95
N PRO A 56 -15.24 3.99 -2.89
CA PRO A 56 -16.52 4.13 -2.20
C PRO A 56 -17.58 3.20 -2.79
N GLU A 57 -18.36 2.53 -1.93
CA GLU A 57 -19.38 1.53 -2.31
C GLU A 57 -20.35 2.01 -3.39
N ARG A 58 -20.74 3.30 -3.35
CA ARG A 58 -21.62 3.92 -4.36
C ARG A 58 -21.08 3.87 -5.80
N PHE A 59 -19.79 3.57 -5.97
CA PHE A 59 -19.12 3.42 -7.26
C PHE A 59 -18.64 1.99 -7.53
N ALA A 60 -18.77 1.07 -6.57
CA ALA A 60 -18.29 -0.32 -6.68
C ALA A 60 -19.20 -1.18 -7.58
N THR A 61 -20.50 -0.86 -7.64
CA THR A 61 -21.46 -1.58 -8.48
C THR A 61 -21.84 -0.73 -9.68
N ARG A 62 -21.28 -1.06 -10.85
CA ARG A 62 -21.99 -0.80 -12.11
C ARG A 62 -22.92 -1.99 -12.31
N GLU A 63 -24.22 -1.78 -12.22
CA GLU A 63 -25.14 -2.70 -12.90
C GLU A 63 -24.72 -2.71 -14.36
N VAL A 64 -24.24 -3.85 -14.83
CA VAL A 64 -24.10 -4.09 -16.26
C VAL A 64 -25.55 -4.13 -16.77
N ALA A 65 -26.01 -3.02 -17.34
CA ALA A 65 -27.25 -3.03 -18.10
C ALA A 65 -27.12 -4.11 -19.18
N ALA A 66 -28.11 -4.99 -19.19
CA ALA A 66 -28.19 -6.27 -19.90
C ALA A 66 -27.76 -6.25 -21.38
#